data_AF-A0A2E9BY83-F1
#
_entry.id   AF-A0A2E9BY83-F1
#
_cell.length_a   1.000
_cell.length_b   1.000
_cell.length_c   1.000
_cell.angle_alpha   90.00
_cell.angle_beta   90.00
_cell.angle_gamma   90.00
#
_symmetry.space_group_name_H-M   'P 1'
#
loop_
_entity.id
_entity.type
_entity.pdbx_description
1 polymer ?
#
loop_
_entity_poly.entity_id
_entity_poly.type
_entity_poly.pdbx_seq_one_letter_code
_entity_poly.pdbx_strand_id
1 'polypeptide(L)'
;MTASKILAAVAVALLAATGAHAETYDGVHTVHSTVSRAEVESQAVAAARAGDAYSEGATAGAQPFSSTADRSAVRAEAVAKAHDPLQSLDRRAFYRDEVPQAYKKPSVSFTRQAGL
;
A
#
# COMPACT_ATOMS: atom_id res chain seq x y z
N MET A 1 -21.51 -18.45 55.65
CA MET A 1 -20.40 -17.66 55.07
C MET A 1 -19.57 -17.11 56.21
N THR A 2 -18.23 -17.21 56.18
CA THR A 2 -17.38 -16.68 57.27
C THR A 2 -16.87 -15.27 56.94
N ALA A 3 -16.60 -14.45 57.96
CA ALA A 3 -16.16 -13.05 57.80
C ALA A 3 -14.93 -12.90 56.87
N SER A 4 -14.00 -13.85 56.91
CA SER A 4 -12.82 -13.85 56.02
C SER A 4 -13.17 -13.98 54.54
N LYS A 5 -14.25 -14.69 54.18
CA LYS A 5 -14.71 -14.79 52.79
C LYS A 5 -15.36 -13.49 52.30
N ILE A 6 -16.03 -12.77 53.20
CA ILE A 6 -16.58 -11.44 52.90
C ILE A 6 -15.44 -10.46 52.67
N LEU A 7 -14.46 -10.42 53.57
CA LEU A 7 -13.30 -9.54 53.45
C LEU A 7 -12.48 -9.80 52.19
N ALA A 8 -12.27 -11.07 51.82
CA ALA A 8 -11.60 -11.43 50.57
C ALA A 8 -12.39 -10.98 49.34
N ALA A 9 -13.72 -11.18 49.33
CA ALA A 9 -14.57 -10.72 48.23
C ALA A 9 -14.58 -9.19 48.10
N VAL A 10 -14.61 -8.47 49.22
CA VAL A 10 -14.53 -7.00 49.24
C VAL A 10 -13.18 -6.51 48.74
N ALA A 11 -12.07 -7.14 49.17
CA ALA A 11 -10.74 -6.77 48.71
C ALA A 11 -10.59 -6.98 47.18
N VAL A 12 -11.11 -8.09 46.65
CA VAL A 12 -11.12 -8.35 45.21
C VAL A 12 -12.03 -7.37 44.46
N ALA A 13 -13.19 -7.04 45.01
CA ALA A 13 -14.11 -6.07 44.41
C ALA A 13 -13.52 -4.65 44.37
N LEU A 14 -12.83 -4.23 45.43
CA LEU A 14 -12.14 -2.94 45.48
C LEU A 14 -10.97 -2.88 44.50
N LEU A 15 -10.21 -3.97 44.35
CA LEU A 15 -9.12 -4.05 43.37
C LEU A 15 -9.63 -4.07 41.92
N ALA A 16 -10.80 -4.68 41.67
CA ALA A 16 -11.44 -4.66 40.37
C ALA A 16 -11.96 -3.26 39.99
N ALA A 17 -12.42 -2.48 40.97
CA ALA A 17 -12.94 -1.13 40.76
C ALA A 17 -11.86 -0.13 40.32
N THR A 18 -10.59 -0.34 40.67
CA THR A 18 -9.47 0.52 40.24
C THR A 18 -8.96 0.19 38.82
N GLY A 19 -9.50 -0.82 38.14
CA GLY A 19 -9.10 -1.18 36.78
C GLY A 19 -9.96 -0.53 35.69
N ALA A 20 -11.13 -0.01 36.04
CA ALA A 20 -12.07 0.61 35.10
C ALA A 20 -11.77 2.11 34.93
N HIS A 21 -10.58 2.44 34.45
CA HIS A 21 -10.26 3.79 34.01
C HIS A 21 -10.67 3.93 32.54
N ALA A 22 -11.76 4.63 32.27
CA ALA A 22 -12.04 5.12 30.93
C ALA A 22 -10.97 6.16 30.57
N GLU A 23 -10.40 6.05 29.38
CA GLU A 23 -9.47 7.06 28.84
C GLU A 23 -10.21 8.41 28.86
N THR A 24 -9.65 9.38 29.57
CA THR A 24 -10.26 10.71 29.66
C THR A 24 -10.10 11.36 28.30
N TYR A 25 -11.22 11.60 27.60
CA TYR A 25 -11.21 12.35 26.37
C TYR A 25 -10.80 13.81 26.67
N ASP A 26 -9.59 14.18 26.26
CA ASP A 26 -8.96 15.48 26.55
C ASP A 26 -9.47 16.62 25.64
N GLY A 27 -10.56 16.36 24.91
CA GLY A 27 -11.12 17.30 23.94
C GLY A 27 -10.32 17.38 22.63
N VAL A 28 -10.68 18.35 21.79
CA VAL A 28 -9.93 18.67 20.58
C VAL A 28 -8.73 19.53 20.98
N HIS A 29 -7.52 18.99 20.84
CA HIS A 29 -6.31 19.76 21.09
C HIS A 29 -6.20 20.92 20.09
N THR A 30 -5.99 22.12 20.62
CA THR A 30 -5.73 23.31 19.80
C THR A 30 -4.30 23.27 19.28
N VAL A 31 -4.15 23.29 17.96
CA VAL A 31 -2.83 23.44 17.34
C VAL A 31 -2.40 24.89 17.48
N HIS A 32 -1.42 25.14 18.35
CA HIS A 32 -0.77 26.43 18.45
C HIS A 32 0.35 26.50 17.40
N SER A 33 0.25 27.42 16.45
CA SER A 33 1.34 27.69 15.50
C SER A 33 2.55 28.21 16.26
N THR A 34 3.74 27.68 15.94
CA THR A 34 5.01 28.16 16.48
C THR A 34 5.49 29.45 15.80
N VAL A 35 4.85 29.86 14.71
CA VAL A 35 5.16 31.07 13.94
C VAL A 35 3.93 31.96 13.80
N SER A 36 4.14 33.27 13.83
CA SER A 36 3.11 34.28 13.63
C SER A 36 2.71 34.40 12.16
N ARG A 37 1.53 34.99 11.90
CA ARG A 37 1.04 35.22 10.53
C ARG A 37 1.98 36.10 9.71
N ALA A 38 2.58 37.12 10.33
CA ALA A 38 3.52 38.02 9.67
C ALA A 38 4.80 37.29 9.24
N GLU A 39 5.30 36.37 10.08
CA GLU A 39 6.45 35.53 9.73
C GLU A 39 6.12 34.61 8.56
N VAL A 40 4.95 33.97 8.55
CA VAL A 40 4.49 33.14 7.42
C VAL A 40 4.36 33.96 6.14
N GLU A 41 3.84 35.20 6.20
CA GLU A 41 3.77 36.09 5.04
C GLU A 41 5.15 36.41 4.48
N SER A 42 6.12 36.74 5.34
CA SER A 42 7.49 37.01 4.89
C SER A 42 8.13 35.78 4.21
N GLN A 43 7.92 34.58 4.77
CA GLN A 43 8.40 33.32 4.21
C GLN A 43 7.72 32.99 2.89
N ALA A 44 6.41 33.23 2.77
CA ALA A 44 5.64 33.01 1.56
C ALA A 44 6.12 33.94 0.42
N VAL A 45 6.40 35.22 0.71
CA VAL A 45 6.98 36.14 -0.28
C VAL A 45 8.36 35.68 -0.73
N ALA A 46 9.22 35.23 0.20
CA ALA A 46 10.54 34.70 -0.15
C ALA A 46 10.43 33.44 -1.02
N ALA A 47 9.56 32.49 -0.66
CA ALA A 47 9.33 31.26 -1.41
C ALA A 47 8.77 31.54 -2.82
N ALA A 48 7.80 32.46 -2.95
CA ALA A 48 7.25 32.85 -4.24
C ALA A 48 8.31 33.48 -5.18
N ARG A 49 9.30 34.18 -4.60
CA ARG A 49 10.41 34.78 -5.36
C ARG A 49 11.54 33.79 -5.67
N ALA A 50 11.62 32.66 -4.97
CA ALA A 50 12.68 31.67 -5.16
C ALA A 50 12.57 30.92 -6.50
N GLY A 51 11.44 31.05 -7.21
CA GLY A 51 11.19 30.35 -8.47
C GLY A 51 10.78 28.88 -8.25
N ASP A 52 10.42 28.19 -9.33
CA ASP A 52 10.05 26.78 -9.28
C ASP A 52 11.30 25.90 -9.21
N ALA A 53 11.47 25.22 -8.07
CA ALA A 53 12.57 24.30 -7.78
C ALA A 53 12.64 23.10 -8.75
N TYR A 54 11.56 22.81 -9.48
CA TYR A 54 11.49 21.71 -10.44
C TYR A 54 11.38 22.18 -11.89
N SER A 55 11.58 23.48 -12.15
CA SER A 55 11.47 24.07 -13.50
C SER A 55 12.40 23.39 -14.52
N GLU A 56 13.60 23.00 -14.12
CA GLU A 56 14.54 22.27 -14.98
C GLU A 56 14.00 20.89 -15.39
N GLY A 57 13.40 20.16 -14.44
CA GLY A 57 12.82 18.84 -14.68
C GLY A 57 11.60 18.89 -15.60
N ALA A 58 10.80 19.95 -15.53
CA ALA A 58 9.60 20.11 -16.35
C ALA A 58 9.90 20.15 -17.86
N THR A 59 11.10 20.58 -18.25
CA THR A 59 11.53 20.64 -19.66
C THR A 59 12.52 19.53 -20.05
N ALA A 60 12.92 18.69 -19.09
CA ALA A 60 13.98 17.70 -19.29
C ALA A 60 13.58 16.57 -20.26
N GLY A 61 12.29 16.37 -20.53
CA GLY A 61 11.80 15.29 -21.39
C GLY A 61 12.04 13.90 -20.79
N ALA A 62 11.80 12.86 -21.58
CA ALA A 62 12.02 11.48 -21.14
C ALA A 62 13.52 11.24 -20.85
N GLN A 63 13.85 10.92 -19.60
CA GLN A 63 15.22 10.63 -19.22
C GLN A 63 15.65 9.24 -19.69
N PRO A 64 16.86 9.09 -20.25
CA PRO A 64 17.39 7.78 -20.58
C PRO A 64 17.64 6.99 -19.29
N PHE A 65 17.25 5.72 -19.29
CA PHE A 65 17.62 4.78 -18.23
C PHE A 65 18.23 3.53 -18.85
N SER A 66 19.25 2.98 -18.19
CA SER A 66 19.81 1.70 -18.56
C SER A 66 19.10 0.60 -17.79
N SER A 67 18.36 -0.26 -18.50
CA SER A 67 17.80 -1.46 -17.89
C SER A 67 18.92 -2.40 -17.44
N THR A 68 18.81 -2.95 -16.23
CA THR A 68 19.67 -4.05 -15.75
C THR A 68 19.18 -5.42 -16.22
N ALA A 69 17.94 -5.50 -16.70
CA ALA A 69 17.35 -6.73 -17.19
C ALA A 69 17.83 -7.06 -18.61
N ASP A 70 18.18 -8.33 -18.84
CA ASP A 70 18.50 -8.84 -20.16
C ASP A 70 17.29 -8.76 -21.11
N ARG A 71 17.48 -8.15 -22.28
CA ARG A 71 16.38 -7.92 -23.24
C ARG A 71 15.80 -9.22 -23.79
N SER A 72 16.61 -10.26 -23.94
CA SER A 72 16.13 -11.55 -24.45
C SER A 72 15.28 -12.27 -23.40
N ALA A 73 15.66 -12.19 -22.13
CA ALA A 73 14.89 -12.70 -21.00
C ALA A 73 13.53 -11.99 -20.88
N VAL A 74 13.51 -10.66 -20.92
CA VAL A 74 12.26 -9.87 -20.89
C VAL A 74 11.34 -10.24 -22.06
N ARG A 75 11.90 -10.41 -23.26
CA ARG A 75 11.12 -10.83 -24.43
C ARG A 75 10.54 -12.22 -24.26
N ALA A 76 11.33 -13.18 -23.76
CA ALA A 76 10.88 -14.54 -23.53
C ALA A 76 9.74 -14.60 -22.50
N GLU A 77 9.87 -13.86 -21.40
CA GLU A 77 8.83 -13.73 -20.37
C GLU A 77 7.55 -13.11 -20.94
N ALA A 78 7.67 -12.03 -21.71
CA ALA A 78 6.52 -11.38 -22.35
C ALA A 78 5.79 -12.32 -23.32
N VAL A 79 6.53 -13.09 -24.13
CA VAL A 79 5.96 -14.10 -25.03
C VAL A 79 5.26 -15.21 -24.23
N ALA A 80 5.90 -15.74 -23.18
CA ALA A 80 5.31 -16.76 -22.32
C ALA A 80 4.02 -16.26 -21.67
N LYS A 81 4.00 -15.01 -21.19
CA LYS A 81 2.81 -14.42 -20.57
C LYS A 81 1.70 -14.13 -21.58
N ALA A 82 2.04 -13.72 -22.80
CA ALA A 82 1.07 -13.53 -23.88
C ALA A 82 0.42 -14.85 -24.34
N HIS A 83 1.14 -15.96 -24.21
CA HIS A 83 0.63 -17.30 -24.49
C HIS A 83 0.00 -18.00 -23.28
N ASP A 84 -0.11 -17.33 -22.13
CA ASP A 84 -0.74 -17.88 -20.93
C ASP A 84 -2.25 -18.07 -21.16
N PRO A 85 -2.75 -19.33 -21.26
CA PRO A 85 -4.16 -19.58 -21.54
C PRO A 85 -5.07 -19.17 -20.38
N LEU A 86 -4.50 -18.87 -19.20
CA LEU A 86 -5.22 -18.48 -17.98
C LEU A 86 -5.22 -16.96 -17.77
N GLN A 87 -4.68 -16.16 -18.69
CA GLN A 87 -4.53 -14.71 -18.50
C GLN A 87 -5.85 -13.99 -18.17
N SER A 88 -6.99 -14.49 -18.67
CA SER A 88 -8.33 -13.94 -18.43
C SER A 88 -9.05 -14.54 -17.21
N LEU A 89 -8.43 -15.48 -16.50
CA LEU A 89 -9.07 -16.22 -15.41
C LEU A 89 -8.47 -15.79 -14.06
N ASP A 90 -9.34 -15.35 -13.16
CA ASP A 90 -8.96 -15.22 -11.76
C ASP A 90 -9.05 -16.60 -11.09
N ARG A 91 -7.92 -17.12 -10.63
CA ARG A 91 -7.83 -18.39 -9.89
C ARG A 91 -8.74 -18.41 -8.66
N ARG A 92 -8.93 -17.26 -8.00
CA ARG A 92 -9.77 -17.13 -6.80
C ARG A 92 -11.26 -17.35 -7.06
N ALA A 93 -11.69 -17.32 -8.32
CA ALA A 93 -13.06 -17.66 -8.70
C ALA A 93 -13.33 -19.17 -8.65
N PHE A 94 -12.30 -20.01 -8.47
CA PHE A 94 -12.41 -21.46 -8.47
C PHE A 94 -12.19 -22.05 -7.08
N TYR A 95 -12.76 -23.24 -6.85
CA TYR A 95 -12.60 -23.96 -5.59
C TYR A 95 -11.11 -24.24 -5.31
N ARG A 96 -10.64 -23.89 -4.11
CA ARG A 96 -9.23 -24.00 -3.68
C ARG A 96 -8.22 -23.26 -4.57
N ASP A 97 -8.65 -22.21 -5.27
CA ASP A 97 -7.83 -21.44 -6.21
C ASP A 97 -7.28 -22.28 -7.39
N GLU A 98 -7.90 -23.43 -7.69
CA GLU A 98 -7.48 -24.34 -8.75
C GLU A 98 -8.37 -24.21 -10.00
N VAL A 99 -7.80 -23.71 -11.10
CA VAL A 99 -8.50 -23.63 -12.38
C VAL A 99 -8.64 -25.04 -13.00
N PRO A 100 -9.87 -25.51 -13.32
CA PRO A 100 -10.09 -26.82 -13.93
C PRO A 100 -9.37 -26.98 -15.28
N GLN A 101 -8.92 -28.21 -15.58
CA GLN A 101 -8.15 -28.53 -16.80
C GLN A 101 -8.89 -28.18 -18.10
N ALA A 102 -10.23 -28.21 -18.09
CA ALA A 102 -11.06 -27.83 -19.24
C ALA A 102 -10.86 -26.38 -19.71
N TYR A 103 -10.38 -25.49 -18.82
CA TYR A 103 -10.11 -24.10 -19.14
C TYR A 103 -8.67 -23.86 -19.63
N LYS A 104 -7.80 -24.87 -19.61
CA LYS A 104 -6.49 -24.80 -20.25
C LYS A 104 -6.67 -24.96 -21.75
N LYS A 105 -6.61 -23.85 -22.50
CA LYS A 105 -6.64 -23.92 -23.97
C LYS A 105 -5.50 -24.83 -24.47
N PRO A 106 -5.74 -25.71 -25.45
CA PRO A 106 -4.67 -26.49 -26.06
C PRO A 106 -3.63 -25.55 -26.68
N SER A 107 -2.35 -25.89 -26.58
CA SER A 107 -1.27 -25.13 -27.21
C SER A 107 -1.50 -25.10 -28.72
N VAL A 108 -1.83 -23.93 -29.27
CA VAL A 108 -1.94 -23.77 -30.72
C VAL A 108 -0.53 -23.70 -31.29
N SER A 109 -0.09 -24.76 -31.95
CA SER A 109 1.17 -24.77 -32.71
C SER A 109 0.91 -24.06 -34.05
N PHE A 110 1.50 -22.88 -34.22
CA PHE A 110 1.56 -22.24 -35.52
C PHE A 110 2.79 -22.78 -36.26
N THR A 111 2.60 -23.79 -37.12
CA THR A 111 3.65 -24.22 -38.05
C THR A 111 3.92 -23.04 -38.98
N ARG A 112 5.08 -22.41 -38.84
CA ARG A 112 5.54 -21.36 -39.76
C ARG A 112 5.79 -22.03 -41.11
N GLN A 113 4.82 -21.99 -42.01
CA GLN A 113 5.00 -22.44 -43.38
C GLN A 113 6.02 -21.49 -44.02
N ALA A 114 7.25 -21.97 -44.23
CA ALA A 114 8.27 -21.25 -44.97
C ALA A 114 7.74 -21.09 -46.41
N GLY A 115 7.48 -19.85 -46.81
CA GLY A 115 7.18 -19.51 -48.19
C GLY A 115 8.41 -19.78 -49.06
N LEU A 116 8.18 -20.49 -50.16
CA LEU A 116 9.09 -20.64 -51.30
C LEU A 116 9.21 -19.32 -52.07
#